data_AF-A0A1M6PNF7-F1
#
_entry.id   AF-A0A1M6PNF7-F1
#
_cell.length_a   1.000
_cell.length_b   1.000
_cell.length_c   1.000
_cell.angle_alpha   90.00
_cell.angle_beta   90.00
_cell.angle_gamma   90.00
#
_symmetry.space_group_name_H-M   'P 1'
#
loop_
_entity.id
_entity.type
_entity.pdbx_description
1 polymer ?
#
loop_
_entity_poly.entity_id
_entity_poly.type
_entity_poly.pdbx_seq_one_letter_code
_entity_poly.pdbx_strand_id
1 'polypeptide(L)'
;MLFLDVMYYGCHLFYKNLLTKVSPSIQPSIMLGALFGYPMAAIVDCLYIYIACEVPNFWLFFVVGLSGILLMFHLYEVKNRKKRIIKDRPRFFSNKRLNLFTIIFIVIIALSILFIGGPVGKYLLRLCY
;
A
#
# COMPACT_ATOMS: atom_id res chain seq x y z
N MET A 1 -5.14 4.31 -13.39
CA MET A 1 -6.27 4.60 -12.47
C MET A 1 -7.19 3.40 -12.23
N LEU A 2 -7.46 2.57 -13.24
CA LEU A 2 -8.33 1.38 -13.11
C LEU A 2 -7.83 0.38 -12.05
N PHE A 3 -6.52 0.13 -11.99
CA PHE A 3 -5.90 -0.79 -11.01
C PHE A 3 -6.15 -0.37 -9.56
N LEU A 4 -5.85 0.88 -9.20
CA LEU A 4 -6.04 1.41 -7.86
C LEU A 4 -7.52 1.39 -7.43
N ASP A 5 -8.45 1.61 -8.37
CA ASP A 5 -9.88 1.57 -8.07
C ASP A 5 -10.38 0.16 -7.82
N VAL A 6 -9.87 -0.81 -8.58
CA VAL A 6 -10.16 -2.23 -8.34
C VAL A 6 -9.58 -2.66 -6.98
N MET A 7 -8.37 -2.23 -6.66
CA MET A 7 -7.74 -2.49 -5.36
C MET A 7 -8.51 -1.86 -4.20
N TYR A 8 -8.89 -0.59 -4.34
CA TYR A 8 -9.73 0.11 -3.38
C TYR A 8 -11.05 -0.63 -3.13
N TYR A 9 -11.74 -1.02 -4.21
CA TYR A 9 -12.99 -1.78 -4.12
C TYR A 9 -12.78 -3.14 -3.46
N GLY A 10 -11.63 -3.78 -3.74
CA GLY A 10 -11.18 -4.99 -3.07
C GLY A 10 -11.05 -4.84 -1.55
N CYS A 11 -10.29 -3.84 -1.10
CA CYS A 11 -10.16 -3.50 0.32
C CYS A 11 -11.52 -3.15 0.94
N HIS A 12 -12.37 -2.42 0.23
CA HIS A 12 -13.73 -2.11 0.67
C HIS A 12 -14.55 -3.38 0.91
N LEU A 13 -14.54 -4.34 -0.01
CA LEU A 13 -15.24 -5.62 0.16
C LEU A 13 -14.66 -6.44 1.31
N PHE A 14 -13.34 -6.47 1.45
CA PHE A 14 -12.68 -7.15 2.56
C PHE A 14 -13.15 -6.59 3.91
N TYR A 15 -13.07 -5.28 4.11
CA TYR A 15 -13.54 -4.65 5.34
C TYR A 15 -15.05 -4.74 5.53
N LYS A 16 -15.85 -4.67 4.46
CA LYS A 16 -17.31 -4.83 4.55
C LYS A 16 -17.69 -6.23 5.03
N ASN A 17 -16.95 -7.26 4.62
CA ASN A 17 -17.18 -8.63 5.09
C ASN A 17 -16.69 -8.82 6.53
N LEU A 18 -15.60 -8.15 6.92
CA LEU A 18 -15.06 -8.22 8.28
C LEU A 18 -15.89 -7.43 9.30
N LEU A 19 -16.34 -6.24 8.92
CA LEU A 19 -17.13 -5.30 9.71
C LEU A 19 -18.60 -5.40 9.31
N THR A 20 -19.24 -6.50 9.70
CA THR A 20 -20.64 -6.80 9.33
C THR A 20 -21.66 -5.75 9.77
N LYS A 21 -21.35 -4.95 10.81
CA LYS A 21 -22.26 -3.96 11.41
C LYS A 21 -21.93 -2.51 11.08
N VAL A 22 -20.79 -2.23 10.44
CA VAL A 22 -20.32 -0.86 10.21
C VAL A 22 -19.79 -0.72 8.80
N SER A 23 -20.27 0.28 8.06
CA SER A 23 -19.72 0.56 6.73
C SER A 23 -18.26 0.98 6.84
N PRO A 24 -17.33 0.36 6.09
CA PRO A 24 -15.94 0.81 6.09
C PRO A 24 -15.85 2.20 5.46
N SER A 25 -15.62 3.20 6.31
CA SER A 25 -15.66 4.61 5.95
C SER A 25 -14.36 5.08 5.30
N ILE A 26 -13.22 4.85 5.98
CA ILE A 26 -11.89 5.37 5.65
C ILE A 26 -10.84 4.25 5.62
N GLN A 27 -11.13 3.11 6.27
CA GLN A 27 -10.23 1.96 6.39
C GLN A 27 -9.69 1.47 5.04
N PRO A 28 -10.48 1.40 3.94
CA PRO A 28 -9.95 0.99 2.64
C PRO A 28 -8.91 1.98 2.09
N SER A 29 -9.13 3.30 2.27
CA SER A 29 -8.20 4.35 1.86
C SER A 29 -6.87 4.25 2.62
N ILE A 30 -6.93 4.01 3.94
CA ILE A 30 -5.74 3.87 4.79
C ILE A 30 -4.97 2.60 4.46
N MET A 31 -5.66 1.46 4.34
CA MET A 31 -5.03 0.18 4.00
C MET A 31 -4.35 0.26 2.64
N LEU A 32 -5.03 0.81 1.63
CA LEU A 32 -4.44 1.01 0.31
C LEU A 32 -3.23 1.94 0.39
N GLY A 33 -3.36 3.03 1.14
CA GLY A 33 -2.27 3.94 1.46
C GLY A 33 -1.03 3.26 2.03
N ALA A 34 -1.21 2.41 3.02
CA ALA A 34 -0.12 1.65 3.64
C ALA A 34 0.48 0.61 2.67
N LEU A 35 -0.36 -0.07 1.90
CA LEU A 35 0.06 -1.07 0.90
C LEU A 35 0.96 -0.48 -0.18
N PHE A 36 0.81 0.81 -0.52
CA PHE A 36 1.71 1.48 -1.47
C PHE A 36 2.81 2.29 -0.77
N GLY A 37 2.49 2.91 0.37
CA GLY A 37 3.39 3.79 1.11
C GLY A 37 4.58 3.05 1.69
N TYR A 38 4.38 1.90 2.34
CA TYR A 38 5.48 1.16 2.97
C TYR A 38 6.46 0.54 1.97
N PRO A 39 6.03 -0.08 0.85
CA PRO A 39 6.95 -0.49 -0.20
C PRO A 39 7.76 0.67 -0.78
N MET A 40 7.12 1.83 -1.01
CA MET A 40 7.85 3.01 -1.49
C MET A 40 8.84 3.54 -0.47
N ALA A 41 8.49 3.55 0.82
CA ALA A 41 9.41 3.92 1.88
C ALA A 41 10.64 3.00 1.92
N ALA A 42 10.43 1.68 1.80
CA ALA A 42 11.53 0.72 1.75
C ALA A 42 12.43 0.90 0.51
N ILE A 43 11.85 1.23 -0.65
CA ILE A 43 12.62 1.54 -1.87
C ILE A 43 13.47 2.80 -1.65
N VAL A 44 12.88 3.85 -1.07
CA VAL A 44 13.60 5.10 -0.75
C VAL A 44 14.73 4.86 0.22
N ASP A 45 14.52 4.06 1.28
CA ASP A 45 15.57 3.70 2.23
C ASP A 45 16.70 2.91 1.55
N CYS A 46 16.39 1.95 0.67
CA CYS A 46 17.41 1.21 -0.08
C CYS A 46 18.21 2.13 -1.01
N LEU A 47 17.54 3.06 -1.69
CA LEU A 47 18.20 4.06 -2.53
C LEU A 47 19.08 4.99 -1.71
N TYR A 48 18.62 5.41 -0.53
CA TYR A 48 19.41 6.23 0.39
C TYR A 48 20.69 5.48 0.81
N ILE A 49 20.57 4.23 1.25
CA ILE A 49 21.74 3.40 1.62
C ILE A 49 22.70 3.26 0.44
N TYR A 50 22.18 3.00 -0.76
CA TYR A 50 23.02 2.81 -1.95
C TYR A 50 23.81 4.07 -2.34
N ILE A 51 23.22 5.27 -2.17
CA ILE A 51 23.83 6.54 -2.58
C ILE A 51 24.71 7.13 -1.46
N ALA A 52 24.20 7.14 -0.23
CA ALA A 52 24.86 7.76 0.92
C ALA A 52 25.77 6.81 1.70
N CYS A 53 25.65 5.49 1.48
CA CYS A 53 26.38 4.46 2.24
C CYS A 53 26.22 4.57 3.77
N GLU A 54 25.08 5.11 4.21
CA GLU A 54 24.74 5.35 5.60
C GLU A 54 23.38 4.73 5.94
N VAL A 55 23.17 4.47 7.24
CA VAL A 55 21.87 4.02 7.75
C VAL A 55 20.87 5.17 7.65
N PRO A 56 19.74 5.00 6.96
CA PRO A 56 18.75 6.05 6.81
C PRO A 56 18.14 6.38 8.18
N ASN A 57 17.83 7.66 8.37
CA ASN A 57 17.10 8.10 9.55
C ASN A 57 15.71 7.44 9.55
N PHE A 58 15.33 6.84 10.68
CA PHE A 58 14.01 6.22 10.89
C PHE A 58 12.84 7.13 10.44
N TRP A 59 12.97 8.45 10.62
CA TRP A 59 11.94 9.41 10.19
C TRP A 59 11.68 9.40 8.68
N LEU A 60 12.69 9.09 7.85
CA LEU A 60 12.55 9.03 6.39
C LEU A 60 11.48 7.99 5.99
N PHE A 61 11.58 6.79 6.55
CA PHE A 61 10.60 5.73 6.32
C PHE A 61 9.18 6.17 6.69
N PHE A 62 9.01 6.80 7.85
CA PHE A 62 7.71 7.26 8.33
C PHE A 62 7.13 8.37 7.47
N VAL A 63 7.93 9.35 7.07
CA VAL A 63 7.48 10.46 6.22
C VAL A 63 7.03 9.93 4.86
N VAL A 64 7.82 9.06 4.23
CA VAL A 64 7.46 8.48 2.94
C VAL A 64 6.22 7.58 3.08
N GLY A 65 6.17 6.70 4.07
CA GLY A 65 5.03 5.82 4.32
C GLY A 65 3.73 6.60 4.58
N LEU A 66 3.80 7.62 5.44
CA LEU A 66 2.65 8.49 5.77
C LEU A 66 2.20 9.31 4.57
N SER A 67 3.13 9.78 3.73
CA SER A 67 2.79 10.50 2.50
C SER A 67 1.96 9.64 1.55
N GLY A 68 2.25 8.34 1.44
CA GLY A 68 1.43 7.38 0.69
C GLY A 68 0.01 7.22 1.24
N ILE A 69 -0.13 7.18 2.57
CA ILE A 69 -1.44 7.14 3.24
C ILE A 69 -2.22 8.42 2.99
N LEU A 70 -1.60 9.58 3.17
CA LEU A 70 -2.22 10.89 2.95
C LEU A 70 -2.62 11.08 1.49
N LEU A 71 -1.81 10.60 0.54
CA LEU A 71 -2.12 10.64 -0.88
C LEU A 71 -3.38 9.83 -1.20
N MET A 72 -3.47 8.58 -0.71
CA MET A 72 -4.67 7.76 -0.94
C MET A 72 -5.89 8.31 -0.21
N PHE A 73 -5.72 8.81 1.01
CA PHE A 73 -6.77 9.51 1.73
C PHE A 73 -7.29 10.71 0.92
N HIS A 74 -6.40 11.57 0.41
CA HIS A 74 -6.77 12.71 -0.41
C HIS A 74 -7.51 12.29 -1.70
N LEU A 75 -7.03 11.25 -2.39
CA LEU A 75 -7.62 10.77 -3.63
C LEU A 75 -9.01 10.15 -3.45
N TYR A 76 -9.24 9.40 -2.37
CA TYR A 76 -10.47 8.62 -2.19
C TYR A 76 -11.49 9.30 -1.28
N GLU A 77 -11.03 10.00 -0.24
CA GLU A 77 -11.86 10.73 0.72
C GLU A 77 -12.11 12.16 0.26
N VAL A 78 -11.06 12.97 0.14
CA VAL A 78 -11.20 14.42 -0.14
C VAL A 78 -11.78 14.67 -1.53
N LYS A 79 -11.29 13.95 -2.55
CA LYS A 79 -11.85 14.02 -3.92
C LYS A 79 -13.14 13.21 -4.09
N ASN A 80 -13.71 12.64 -3.03
CA ASN A 80 -14.96 11.86 -3.03
C ASN A 80 -15.01 10.69 -4.04
N ARG A 81 -13.86 10.23 -4.53
CA ARG A 81 -13.77 9.17 -5.56
C ARG A 81 -14.33 7.84 -5.06
N LYS A 82 -14.33 7.58 -3.75
CA LYS A 82 -14.88 6.37 -3.15
C LYS A 82 -16.34 6.10 -3.52
N LYS A 83 -17.18 7.15 -3.59
CA LYS A 83 -18.61 7.00 -3.91
C LYS A 83 -18.81 6.43 -5.32
N ARG A 84 -18.03 6.94 -6.27
CA ARG A 84 -18.05 6.48 -7.66
C ARG A 84 -17.65 5.00 -7.75
N ILE A 85 -16.57 4.62 -7.07
CA ILE A 85 -16.02 3.25 -7.15
C ILE A 85 -16.95 2.21 -6.52
N ILE A 86 -17.59 2.56 -5.40
CA ILE A 86 -18.58 1.66 -4.77
C ILE A 86 -19.77 1.43 -5.70
N LYS A 87 -20.17 2.45 -6.48
CA LYS A 87 -21.25 2.34 -7.47
C LYS A 87 -20.80 1.53 -8.70
N ASP A 88 -19.63 1.84 -9.24
CA ASP A 88 -19.12 1.25 -10.49
C ASP A 88 -18.66 -0.21 -10.30
N ARG A 89 -18.34 -0.62 -9.06
CA ARG A 89 -17.90 -1.97 -8.68
C ARG A 89 -16.83 -2.55 -9.61
N PRO A 90 -15.69 -1.86 -9.80
CA PRO A 90 -14.69 -2.25 -10.77
C PRO A 90 -14.07 -3.62 -10.43
N ARG A 91 -13.76 -4.41 -11.46
CA ARG A 91 -13.17 -5.75 -11.34
C ARG A 91 -12.12 -5.97 -12.42
N PHE A 92 -11.07 -6.72 -12.10
CA PHE A 92 -10.16 -7.25 -13.13
C PHE A 92 -10.88 -8.30 -13.97
N PHE A 93 -10.93 -8.08 -15.29
CA PHE A 93 -11.44 -9.03 -16.28
C PHE A 93 -12.82 -9.64 -15.92
N SER A 94 -13.67 -8.90 -15.20
CA SER A 94 -14.97 -9.34 -14.66
C SER A 94 -14.94 -10.59 -13.75
N ASN A 95 -13.76 -11.11 -13.39
CA ASN A 95 -13.62 -12.36 -12.64
C ASN A 95 -13.36 -12.11 -11.15
N LYS A 96 -14.28 -12.57 -10.30
CA LYS A 96 -14.20 -12.40 -8.83
C LYS A 96 -12.98 -13.09 -8.22
N ARG A 97 -12.59 -14.27 -8.73
CA ARG A 97 -11.48 -15.07 -8.18
C ARG A 97 -10.13 -14.41 -8.45
N LEU A 98 -9.92 -13.93 -9.69
CA LEU A 98 -8.71 -13.21 -10.06
C LEU A 98 -8.52 -11.96 -9.22
N ASN A 99 -9.58 -11.18 -9.02
CA ASN A 99 -9.48 -9.96 -8.20
C ASN A 99 -9.05 -10.27 -6.74
N LEU A 100 -9.64 -11.31 -6.14
CA LEU A 100 -9.27 -11.73 -4.79
C LEU A 100 -7.80 -12.16 -4.72
N PHE A 101 -7.36 -12.97 -5.69
CA PHE A 101 -5.98 -13.44 -5.76
C PHE A 101 -4.99 -12.28 -5.88
N THR A 102 -5.27 -11.30 -6.74
CA THR A 102 -4.42 -10.11 -6.92
C THR A 102 -4.28 -9.32 -5.62
N ILE A 103 -5.38 -9.11 -4.88
CA ILE A 103 -5.34 -8.38 -3.60
C ILE A 103 -4.50 -9.14 -2.58
N ILE A 104 -4.74 -10.44 -2.42
CA ILE A 104 -3.99 -11.28 -1.47
C ILE A 104 -2.50 -11.28 -1.81
N PHE A 105 -2.18 -11.45 -3.10
CA PHE A 105 -0.80 -11.44 -3.58
C PHE A 105 -0.09 -10.11 -3.27
N ILE A 106 -0.74 -8.97 -3.51
CA ILE A 106 -0.19 -7.64 -3.19
C ILE A 106 0.00 -7.47 -1.67
N VAL A 107 -0.97 -7.92 -0.86
CA VAL A 107 -0.85 -7.85 0.60
C VAL A 107 0.33 -8.68 1.09
N ILE A 108 0.51 -9.89 0.56
CA ILE A 108 1.65 -10.75 0.90
C ILE A 108 2.97 -10.07 0.50
N ILE A 109 3.07 -9.50 -0.70
CA ILE A 109 4.28 -8.78 -1.12
C ILE A 109 4.58 -7.61 -0.18
N ALA A 110 3.57 -6.78 0.12
CA ALA A 110 3.73 -5.63 1.00
C ALA A 110 4.17 -6.04 2.41
N LEU A 111 3.63 -7.14 2.95
CA LEU A 111 4.05 -7.69 4.23
C LEU A 111 5.47 -8.26 4.17
N SER A 112 5.83 -8.98 3.11
CA SER A 112 7.17 -9.53 2.94
C SER A 112 8.26 -8.44 2.94
N ILE A 113 7.98 -7.27 2.37
CA ILE A 113 8.91 -6.14 2.36
C ILE A 113 9.28 -5.68 3.79
N LEU A 114 8.36 -5.78 4.75
CA LEU A 114 8.64 -5.44 6.16
C LEU A 114 9.71 -6.35 6.78
N PHE A 115 9.85 -7.59 6.30
CA PHE A 115 10.84 -8.55 6.80
C PHE A 115 12.15 -8.52 5.99
N ILE A 116 12.06 -8.24 4.69
CA ILE A 116 13.20 -8.25 3.77
C ILE A 116 14.07 -6.98 3.93
N GLY A 117 13.48 -5.86 4.38
CA GLY A 117 14.19 -4.58 4.50
C GLY A 117 15.46 -4.63 5.35
N GLY A 118 15.43 -5.31 6.50
CA GLY A 118 16.60 -5.44 7.39
C GLY A 118 17.78 -6.19 6.75
N PRO A 119 17.59 -7.44 6.28
CA PRO A 119 18.63 -8.18 5.58
C PRO A 119 19.19 -7.46 4.35
N VAL A 120 18.32 -6.85 3.53
CA VAL A 120 18.74 -6.10 2.34
C VAL A 120 19.53 -4.86 2.71
N GLY A 121 19.08 -4.07 3.68
CA GLY A 121 19.82 -2.90 4.15
C GLY A 121 21.21 -3.27 4.68
N LYS A 122 21.31 -4.36 5.45
CA LYS A 122 22.61 -4.87 5.94
C LYS A 122 23.51 -5.33 4.79
N TYR A 123 22.97 -5.97 3.77
CA TYR A 123 23.71 -6.38 2.59
C TYR A 123 24.21 -5.18 1.78
N LEU A 124 23.37 -4.17 1.55
CA LEU A 124 23.74 -2.95 0.82
C LEU A 124 24.85 -2.18 1.55
N LEU A 125 24.76 -2.03 2.87
CA LEU A 125 25.82 -1.40 3.65
C LEU A 125 27.15 -2.15 3.54
N ARG A 126 27.15 -3.48 3.48
CA ARG A 126 28.37 -4.28 3.28
C ARG A 126 29.00 -4.11 1.91
N LEU A 127 28.27 -3.64 0.89
CA LEU A 127 28.86 -3.36 -0.42
C LEU A 127 29.59 -2.01 -0.44
N CYS A 128 29.34 -1.15 0.54
CA CYS A 128 30.00 0.15 0.68
C CYS A 128 31.36 0.09 1.41
N TYR A 129 31.63 -1.00 2.15
CA TYR A 129 32.85 -1.21 2.94
C TYR A 129 33.60 -2.45 2.46
#